data_AF-A0A1Y2DLP1-F1
#
_entry.id   AF-A0A1Y2DLP1-F1
#
_cell.length_a   1.000
_cell.length_b   1.000
_cell.length_c   1.000
_cell.angle_alpha   90.00
_cell.angle_beta   90.00
_cell.angle_gamma   90.00
#
_symmetry.space_group_name_H-M   'P 1'
#
loop_
_entity.id
_entity.type
_entity.pdbx_description
1 polymer ?
#
loop_
_entity_poly.entity_id
_entity_poly.type
_entity_poly.pdbx_seq_one_letter_code
_entity_poly.pdbx_strand_id
1 'polypeptide(L)'
;MHCCHFDRHCQHQRFGVARTCYLHKCADANCVEPKQTAGQPPTIFGNLYPIWTTGQFCEKHTCTVFACQEKKGRDQLCAAHTCLVRNCKGQASTEFPGIGLCSEHRCKIEDCSQKRAAGYFCQQHTCRKTDCKEQAKTEGRGAGYCPCHYRKRRKRRNAGGWGGMAAGPYGNENVGGSDSSDSDDGAGFGYPHLVW
;
A
#
# COMPACT_ATOMS: atom_id res chain seq x y z
N MET A 1 50.76 14.67 7.42
CA MET A 1 49.82 13.83 6.64
C MET A 1 48.40 14.24 6.98
N HIS A 2 47.82 15.17 6.19
CA HIS A 2 46.45 15.62 6.34
C HIS A 2 45.52 14.70 5.56
N CYS A 3 44.41 14.31 6.16
CA CYS A 3 43.53 13.29 5.61
C CYS A 3 42.08 13.67 5.80
N CYS A 4 41.48 14.24 4.75
CA CYS A 4 40.37 13.67 3.98
C CYS A 4 40.59 14.20 2.56
N HIS A 5 40.32 13.43 1.51
CA HIS A 5 40.56 13.89 0.14
C HIS A 5 39.61 15.05 -0.28
N PHE A 6 38.65 15.41 0.57
CA PHE A 6 37.72 16.53 0.35
C PHE A 6 37.48 17.44 1.57
N ASP A 7 37.63 16.97 2.83
CA ASP A 7 37.39 17.77 4.04
C ASP A 7 38.66 17.96 4.89
N ARG A 8 39.34 19.10 4.73
CA ARG A 8 40.61 19.41 5.43
C ARG A 8 40.44 19.69 6.93
N HIS A 9 39.27 19.45 7.53
CA HIS A 9 38.94 19.92 8.89
C HIS A 9 38.52 18.86 9.90
N CYS A 10 38.62 17.56 9.59
CA CYS A 10 38.35 16.53 10.60
C CYS A 10 39.55 16.32 11.53
N GLN A 11 39.50 16.86 12.76
CA GLN A 11 40.56 16.76 13.78
C GLN A 11 40.58 15.41 14.55
N HIS A 12 39.78 14.43 14.15
CA HIS A 12 39.58 13.21 14.93
C HIS A 12 40.62 12.10 14.66
N GLN A 13 40.94 11.34 15.71
CA GLN A 13 41.90 10.23 15.69
C GLN A 13 41.47 9.11 14.71
N ARG A 14 42.46 8.55 14.00
CA ARG A 14 42.29 7.41 13.08
C ARG A 14 42.34 6.08 13.82
N PHE A 15 41.66 5.08 13.28
CA PHE A 15 41.79 3.68 13.71
C PHE A 15 42.92 2.98 12.94
N GLY A 16 44.11 2.85 13.53
CA GLY A 16 45.21 2.06 12.96
C GLY A 16 45.54 2.40 11.50
N VAL A 17 45.48 1.41 10.61
CA VAL A 17 45.71 1.54 9.14
C VAL A 17 44.50 2.07 8.35
N ALA A 18 43.35 2.31 9.00
CA ALA A 18 42.16 2.79 8.31
C ALA A 18 42.32 4.26 7.87
N ARG A 19 41.89 4.55 6.63
CA ARG A 19 41.98 5.90 6.05
C ARG A 19 40.87 6.85 6.54
N THR A 20 39.86 6.35 7.26
CA THR A 20 38.65 7.06 7.69
C THR A 20 38.63 7.26 9.22
N CYS A 21 38.07 8.39 9.68
CA CYS A 21 37.89 8.65 11.11
C CYS A 21 36.58 8.03 11.63
N TYR A 22 36.40 7.94 12.95
CA TYR A 22 35.21 7.32 13.56
C TYR A 22 33.88 7.99 13.17
N LEU A 23 33.89 9.31 12.94
CA LEU A 23 32.69 10.04 12.51
C LEU A 23 32.28 9.69 11.07
N HIS A 24 33.24 9.37 10.22
CA HIS A 24 33.02 9.05 8.82
C HIS A 24 33.02 7.54 8.56
N LYS A 25 33.20 6.68 9.56
CA LYS A 25 33.10 5.23 9.41
C LYS A 25 31.64 4.81 9.28
N CYS A 26 31.33 3.93 8.33
CA CYS A 26 30.02 3.28 8.28
C CYS A 26 29.62 2.73 9.66
N ALA A 27 28.37 2.94 10.07
CA ALA A 27 27.86 2.48 11.38
C ALA A 27 27.81 0.94 11.50
N ASP A 28 27.94 0.20 10.39
CA ASP A 28 28.10 -1.25 10.44
C ASP A 28 29.45 -1.64 11.06
N ALA A 29 29.41 -2.49 12.11
CA ALA A 29 30.58 -2.84 12.91
C ALA A 29 31.75 -3.40 12.06
N ASN A 30 31.44 -4.16 11.02
CA ASN A 30 32.41 -4.87 10.18
C ASN A 30 32.77 -4.12 8.90
N CYS A 31 32.22 -2.92 8.69
CA CYS A 31 32.50 -2.11 7.51
C CYS A 31 33.58 -1.07 7.79
N VAL A 32 34.60 -1.00 6.92
CA VAL A 32 35.66 0.01 6.97
C VAL A 32 35.46 1.15 5.96
N GLU A 33 34.42 1.07 5.13
CA GLU A 33 34.14 2.09 4.12
C GLU A 33 33.63 3.39 4.74
N PRO A 34 33.91 4.54 4.11
CA PRO A 34 33.36 5.81 4.54
C PRO A 34 31.83 5.83 4.39
N LYS A 35 31.15 6.55 5.28
CA LYS A 35 29.72 6.90 5.13
C LYS A 35 29.50 7.61 3.81
N GLN A 36 28.32 7.46 3.22
CA GLN A 36 27.96 8.30 2.08
C GLN A 36 27.85 9.75 2.55
N THR A 37 28.76 10.59 2.07
CA THR A 37 28.47 12.02 1.90
C THR A 37 27.43 12.09 0.78
N ALA A 38 26.19 12.43 1.13
CA ALA A 38 25.15 12.67 0.13
C ALA A 38 25.73 13.56 -0.97
N GLY A 39 25.67 13.10 -2.22
CA GLY A 39 26.26 13.80 -3.36
C GLY A 39 25.86 15.27 -3.32
N GLN A 40 26.80 16.15 -3.68
CA GLN A 40 26.56 17.60 -3.67
C GLN A 40 25.19 17.89 -4.31
N PRO A 41 24.32 18.68 -3.64
CA PRO A 41 23.08 19.08 -4.28
C PRO A 41 23.42 19.77 -5.61
N PRO A 42 22.67 19.51 -6.70
CA PRO A 42 22.85 20.26 -7.93
C PRO A 42 22.70 21.74 -7.58
N THR A 43 23.78 22.51 -7.75
CA THR A 43 23.83 23.94 -7.45
C THR A 43 22.96 24.66 -8.48
N ILE A 44 21.65 24.75 -8.23
CA ILE A 44 20.74 25.38 -9.19
C ILE A 44 20.56 26.87 -8.90
N PHE A 45 20.45 27.34 -7.66
CA PHE A 45 20.51 28.79 -7.37
C PHE A 45 21.06 29.05 -5.96
N GLY A 46 21.88 30.09 -5.84
CA GLY A 46 22.77 30.35 -4.71
C GLY A 46 22.14 30.37 -3.31
N ASN A 47 22.99 30.05 -2.33
CA ASN A 47 22.86 30.32 -0.90
C ASN A 47 21.77 29.57 -0.11
N LEU A 48 21.59 28.28 -0.40
CA LEU A 48 21.08 27.34 0.60
C LEU A 48 22.25 26.52 1.13
N TYR A 49 22.58 26.71 2.41
CA TYR A 49 23.57 25.92 3.12
C TYR A 49 23.29 24.44 2.84
N PRO A 50 24.26 23.64 2.38
CA PRO A 50 24.06 22.21 2.24
C PRO A 50 23.63 21.68 3.61
N ILE A 51 22.38 21.23 3.72
CA ILE A 51 21.96 20.40 4.85
C ILE A 51 22.58 19.05 4.54
N TRP A 52 23.80 18.83 5.03
CA TRP A 52 24.48 17.54 4.96
C TRP A 52 23.68 16.58 5.84
N THR A 53 22.63 15.96 5.31
CA THR A 53 22.07 14.78 5.94
C THR A 53 23.11 13.67 5.82
N THR A 54 23.93 13.55 6.85
CA THR A 54 24.98 12.54 6.95
C THR A 54 24.33 11.18 7.14
N GLY A 55 24.16 10.43 6.05
CA GLY A 55 23.73 9.04 6.14
C GLY A 55 24.66 8.27 7.05
N GLN A 56 24.12 7.43 7.95
CA GLN A 56 24.93 6.68 8.92
C GLN A 56 25.69 5.50 8.28
N PHE A 57 25.31 5.11 7.06
CA PHE A 57 25.81 3.94 6.36
C PHE A 57 26.56 4.32 5.07
N CYS A 58 27.44 3.44 4.61
CA CYS A 58 28.08 3.56 3.28
C CYS A 58 27.12 3.08 2.19
N GLU A 59 27.44 3.35 0.92
CA GLU A 59 26.60 3.00 -0.24
C GLU A 59 26.20 1.53 -0.28
N LYS A 60 27.10 0.64 0.13
CA LYS A 60 26.85 -0.80 0.18
C LYS A 60 25.87 -1.20 1.27
N HIS A 61 25.73 -0.40 2.31
CA HIS A 61 24.91 -0.63 3.50
C HIS A 61 23.72 0.31 3.63
N THR A 62 23.56 1.28 2.75
CA THR A 62 22.36 2.13 2.66
C THR A 62 21.26 1.41 1.88
N CYS A 63 20.01 1.55 2.31
CA CYS A 63 18.86 1.08 1.56
C CYS A 63 18.83 1.68 0.14
N THR A 64 18.47 0.90 -0.86
CA THR A 64 18.39 1.37 -2.26
C THR A 64 17.22 2.34 -2.54
N VAL A 65 16.31 2.53 -1.60
CA VAL A 65 15.17 3.45 -1.76
C VAL A 65 15.64 4.88 -1.59
N PHE A 66 15.23 5.75 -2.50
CA PHE A 66 15.60 7.17 -2.50
C PHE A 66 15.26 7.82 -1.15
N ALA A 67 16.20 8.61 -0.62
CA ALA A 67 16.11 9.29 0.68
C ALA A 67 15.98 8.37 1.92
N CYS A 68 16.13 7.05 1.79
CA CYS A 68 16.17 6.15 2.94
C CYS A 68 17.58 6.06 3.52
N GLN A 69 17.73 6.37 4.80
CA GLN A 69 19.02 6.33 5.52
C GLN A 69 19.16 5.10 6.41
N GLU A 70 18.24 4.15 6.30
CA GLU A 70 18.25 2.93 7.11
C GLU A 70 19.26 1.92 6.60
N LYS A 71 19.72 1.06 7.52
CA LYS A 71 20.60 -0.04 7.18
C LYS A 71 19.90 -1.00 6.21
N LYS A 72 20.54 -1.25 5.09
CA LYS A 72 20.17 -2.29 4.14
C LYS A 72 20.21 -3.68 4.80
N GLY A 73 19.14 -4.43 4.61
CA GLY A 73 19.02 -5.83 5.02
C GLY A 73 19.60 -6.78 3.98
N ARG A 74 19.08 -8.02 3.98
CA ARG A 74 19.56 -9.11 3.10
C ARG A 74 19.33 -8.82 1.61
N ASP A 75 18.23 -8.13 1.28
CA ASP A 75 17.71 -7.99 -0.09
C ASP A 75 17.84 -6.56 -0.63
N GLN A 76 18.93 -5.85 -0.32
CA GLN A 76 19.17 -4.45 -0.75
C GLN A 76 18.25 -3.39 -0.12
N LEU A 77 17.16 -3.82 0.51
CA LEU A 77 16.15 -3.00 1.15
C LEU A 77 16.29 -3.07 2.68
N CYS A 78 16.00 -1.98 3.38
CA CYS A 78 15.87 -2.00 4.84
C CYS A 78 14.56 -2.68 5.26
N ALA A 79 14.43 -3.01 6.55
CA ALA A 79 13.24 -3.69 7.08
C ALA A 79 11.93 -2.93 6.81
N ALA A 80 11.97 -1.60 6.74
CA ALA A 80 10.80 -0.77 6.41
C ALA A 80 10.37 -0.89 4.94
N HIS A 81 11.30 -1.25 4.05
CA HIS A 81 11.07 -1.38 2.61
C HIS A 81 10.97 -2.84 2.14
N THR A 82 11.14 -3.82 3.02
CA THR A 82 10.85 -5.23 2.73
C THR A 82 9.38 -5.55 2.97
N CYS A 83 8.81 -6.42 2.14
CA CYS A 83 7.45 -6.91 2.38
C CYS A 83 7.38 -7.74 3.67
N LEU A 84 6.39 -7.45 4.53
CA LEU A 84 6.11 -8.16 5.78
C LEU A 84 5.62 -9.60 5.58
N VAL A 85 5.27 -9.99 4.35
CA VAL A 85 4.84 -11.36 4.06
C VAL A 85 6.04 -12.29 4.08
N ARG A 86 5.96 -13.35 4.90
CA ARG A 86 7.03 -14.35 5.04
C ARG A 86 7.49 -14.87 3.68
N ASN A 87 8.80 -14.89 3.47
CA ASN A 87 9.46 -15.32 2.22
C ASN A 87 9.15 -14.48 0.98
N CYS A 88 8.50 -13.32 1.11
CA CYS A 88 8.35 -12.38 0.01
C CYS A 88 9.63 -11.55 -0.14
N LYS A 89 10.22 -11.58 -1.33
CA LYS A 89 11.38 -10.73 -1.70
C LYS A 89 10.94 -9.42 -2.37
N GLY A 90 9.64 -9.13 -2.39
CA GLY A 90 9.08 -7.93 -3.00
C GLY A 90 9.40 -6.70 -2.17
N GLN A 91 9.62 -5.58 -2.87
CA GLN A 91 9.75 -4.27 -2.26
C GLN A 91 8.38 -3.80 -1.75
N ALA A 92 8.33 -3.31 -0.51
CA ALA A 92 7.13 -2.66 0.02
C ALA A 92 6.81 -1.40 -0.80
N SER A 93 5.52 -1.11 -0.99
CA SER A 93 5.12 0.07 -1.77
C SER A 93 5.63 1.36 -1.14
N THR A 94 6.24 2.22 -1.95
CA THR A 94 6.68 3.57 -1.57
C THR A 94 5.52 4.56 -1.52
N GLU A 95 4.39 4.25 -2.17
CA GLU A 95 3.20 5.11 -2.19
C GLU A 95 2.52 5.19 -0.82
N PHE A 96 2.64 4.12 -0.03
CA PHE A 96 2.00 4.00 1.28
C PHE A 96 3.04 3.61 2.34
N PRO A 97 3.86 4.57 2.78
CA PRO A 97 4.85 4.31 3.83
C PRO A 97 4.13 3.81 5.09
N GLY A 98 4.60 2.68 5.63
CA GLY A 98 4.10 2.11 6.88
C GLY A 98 3.26 0.82 6.74
N ILE A 99 2.72 0.50 5.56
CA ILE A 99 1.95 -0.74 5.38
C ILE A 99 2.88 -1.96 5.31
N GLY A 100 4.10 -1.80 4.77
CA GLY A 100 5.05 -2.90 4.63
C GLY A 100 4.57 -4.02 3.70
N LEU A 101 3.68 -3.73 2.74
CA LEU A 101 3.20 -4.70 1.75
C LEU A 101 3.70 -4.33 0.36
N CYS A 102 4.13 -5.33 -0.41
CA CYS A 102 4.43 -5.15 -1.84
C CYS A 102 3.13 -5.08 -2.66
N SER A 103 3.24 -4.66 -3.91
CA SER A 103 2.12 -4.57 -4.87
C SER A 103 1.36 -5.88 -5.03
N GLU A 104 2.04 -7.03 -4.96
CA GLU A 104 1.41 -8.35 -5.09
C GLU A 104 0.57 -8.75 -3.88
N HIS A 105 0.94 -8.26 -2.69
CA HIS A 105 0.29 -8.58 -1.42
C HIS A 105 -0.70 -7.52 -0.94
N ARG A 106 -0.80 -6.40 -1.66
CA ARG A 106 -1.82 -5.37 -1.44
C ARG A 106 -3.14 -5.76 -2.11
N CYS A 107 -4.24 -5.27 -1.57
CA CYS A 107 -5.52 -5.28 -2.26
C CYS A 107 -5.46 -4.46 -3.55
N LYS A 108 -6.02 -4.98 -4.65
CA LYS A 108 -6.09 -4.27 -5.94
C LYS A 108 -7.06 -3.07 -5.96
N ILE A 109 -7.74 -2.78 -4.85
CA ILE A 109 -8.63 -1.61 -4.76
C ILE A 109 -7.78 -0.41 -4.36
N GLU A 110 -7.92 0.69 -5.09
CA GLU A 110 -7.31 1.98 -4.77
C GLU A 110 -7.63 2.39 -3.33
N ASP A 111 -6.69 3.05 -2.66
CA ASP A 111 -6.82 3.46 -1.23
C ASP A 111 -7.00 2.32 -0.21
N CYS A 112 -7.03 1.06 -0.64
CA CYS A 112 -7.08 -0.07 0.30
C CYS A 112 -5.66 -0.45 0.74
N SER A 113 -5.40 -0.29 2.04
CA SER A 113 -4.14 -0.66 2.70
C SER A 113 -4.10 -2.10 3.20
N GLN A 114 -5.18 -2.87 3.02
CA GLN A 114 -5.33 -4.19 3.60
C GLN A 114 -4.56 -5.27 2.83
N LYS A 115 -4.11 -6.28 3.57
CA LYS A 115 -3.45 -7.46 3.01
C LYS A 115 -4.42 -8.27 2.16
N ARG A 116 -3.94 -8.72 1.01
CA ARG A 116 -4.62 -9.67 0.12
C ARG A 116 -4.82 -11.01 0.83
N ALA A 117 -6.06 -11.51 0.84
CA ALA A 117 -6.40 -12.78 1.51
C ALA A 117 -6.22 -13.97 0.54
N ALA A 118 -7.00 -13.97 -0.55
CA ALA A 118 -6.93 -14.94 -1.63
C ALA A 118 -7.59 -14.33 -2.89
N GLY A 119 -7.13 -14.68 -4.09
CA GLY A 119 -7.58 -13.98 -5.30
C GLY A 119 -6.84 -12.66 -5.42
N TYR A 120 -7.42 -11.53 -5.83
CA TYR A 120 -6.75 -10.21 -6.02
C TYR A 120 -7.08 -9.14 -4.96
N PHE A 121 -7.91 -9.51 -3.99
CA PHE A 121 -8.57 -8.59 -3.08
C PHE A 121 -8.32 -8.98 -1.62
N CYS A 122 -8.47 -8.02 -0.70
CA CYS A 122 -8.48 -8.30 0.74
C CYS A 122 -9.82 -8.94 1.15
N GLN A 123 -9.92 -9.44 2.39
CA GLN A 123 -11.12 -10.12 2.88
C GLN A 123 -12.40 -9.26 2.81
N GLN A 124 -12.28 -7.94 2.92
CA GLN A 124 -13.41 -7.01 2.80
C GLN A 124 -13.87 -6.80 1.35
N HIS A 125 -12.96 -7.01 0.40
CA HIS A 125 -13.15 -6.78 -1.03
C HIS A 125 -13.29 -8.08 -1.84
N THR A 126 -13.11 -9.24 -1.23
CA THR A 126 -13.38 -10.55 -1.84
C THR A 126 -14.83 -10.95 -1.61
N CYS A 127 -15.48 -11.52 -2.63
CA CYS A 127 -16.83 -12.06 -2.48
C CYS A 127 -16.90 -13.12 -1.36
N ARG A 128 -17.87 -12.99 -0.45
CA ARG A 128 -18.12 -13.95 0.64
C ARG A 128 -18.56 -15.35 0.18
N LYS A 129 -18.88 -15.52 -1.10
CA LYS A 129 -19.24 -16.84 -1.63
C LYS A 129 -17.96 -17.68 -1.74
N THR A 130 -18.00 -18.89 -1.21
CA THR A 130 -16.91 -19.88 -1.34
C THR A 130 -16.45 -20.00 -2.78
N ASP A 131 -15.14 -20.03 -2.99
CA ASP A 131 -14.46 -20.16 -4.29
C ASP A 131 -14.64 -18.98 -5.27
N CYS A 132 -15.32 -17.91 -4.87
CA CYS A 132 -15.47 -16.72 -5.70
C CYS A 132 -14.32 -15.74 -5.47
N LYS A 133 -13.51 -15.50 -6.50
CA LYS A 133 -12.36 -14.56 -6.46
C LYS A 133 -12.69 -13.17 -7.00
N GLU A 134 -13.96 -12.88 -7.28
CA GLU A 134 -14.42 -11.59 -7.79
C GLU A 134 -14.48 -10.52 -6.70
N GLN A 135 -14.46 -9.26 -7.14
CA GLN A 135 -14.60 -8.08 -6.28
C GLN A 135 -16.01 -8.03 -5.66
N ALA A 136 -16.06 -7.89 -4.34
CA ALA A 136 -17.29 -7.62 -3.61
C ALA A 136 -17.65 -6.12 -3.68
N LYS A 137 -18.96 -5.82 -3.61
CA LYS A 137 -19.39 -4.47 -3.24
C LYS A 137 -18.95 -4.16 -1.81
N THR A 138 -18.37 -2.99 -1.62
CA THR A 138 -17.98 -2.44 -0.31
C THR A 138 -19.18 -1.90 0.44
N GLU A 139 -20.10 -1.25 -0.26
CA GLU A 139 -21.18 -0.48 0.34
C GLU A 139 -22.57 -0.81 -0.24
N GLY A 140 -23.60 -0.42 0.51
CA GLY A 140 -25.00 -0.55 0.12
C GLY A 140 -25.59 -1.96 0.22
N ARG A 141 -26.77 -2.14 -0.37
CA ARG A 141 -27.45 -3.45 -0.40
C ARG A 141 -26.61 -4.43 -1.23
N GLY A 142 -26.15 -5.50 -0.58
CA GLY A 142 -25.30 -6.50 -1.21
C GLY A 142 -23.81 -6.40 -0.87
N ALA A 143 -23.44 -5.54 0.08
CA ALA A 143 -22.08 -5.49 0.63
C ALA A 143 -21.54 -6.90 0.97
N GLY A 144 -20.31 -7.18 0.55
CA GLY A 144 -19.66 -8.48 0.70
C GLY A 144 -19.98 -9.52 -0.39
N TYR A 145 -20.78 -9.19 -1.41
CA TYR A 145 -21.02 -10.07 -2.55
C TYR A 145 -20.67 -9.39 -3.88
N CYS A 146 -20.16 -10.17 -4.84
CA CYS A 146 -20.00 -9.71 -6.21
C CYS A 146 -21.37 -9.58 -6.90
N PRO A 147 -21.47 -8.82 -8.02
CA PRO A 147 -22.73 -8.64 -8.75
C PRO A 147 -23.41 -9.96 -9.16
N CYS A 148 -22.64 -10.98 -9.54
CA CYS A 148 -23.15 -12.30 -9.90
C CYS A 148 -23.86 -13.00 -8.73
N HIS A 149 -23.25 -13.00 -7.54
CA HIS A 149 -23.80 -13.67 -6.37
C HIS A 149 -24.91 -12.86 -5.67
N TYR A 150 -24.83 -11.54 -5.73
CA TYR A 150 -25.90 -10.68 -5.22
C TYR A 150 -27.24 -10.93 -5.95
N ARG A 151 -27.23 -11.00 -7.28
CA ARG A 151 -28.43 -11.30 -8.10
C ARG A 151 -29.03 -12.67 -7.78
N LYS A 152 -28.19 -13.71 -7.65
CA LYS A 152 -28.65 -15.07 -7.29
C LYS A 152 -29.29 -15.11 -5.89
N ARG A 153 -28.76 -14.36 -4.92
CA ARG A 153 -29.33 -14.25 -3.56
C ARG A 153 -30.70 -13.58 -3.57
N ARG A 154 -30.88 -12.50 -4.34
CA ARG A 154 -32.18 -11.81 -4.48
C ARG A 154 -33.24 -12.73 -5.10
N LYS A 155 -32.88 -13.50 -6.14
CA LYS A 155 -33.81 -14.47 -6.76
C LYS A 155 -34.28 -15.55 -5.79
N ARG A 156 -33.38 -16.10 -4.96
CA ARG A 156 -33.77 -17.08 -3.92
C ARG A 156 -34.71 -16.49 -2.86
N ARG A 157 -34.46 -15.25 -2.42
CA ARG A 157 -35.36 -14.55 -1.49
C ARG A 157 -36.75 -14.32 -2.10
N ASN A 158 -36.82 -13.95 -3.38
CA ASN A 158 -38.10 -13.70 -4.04
C ASN A 158 -38.85 -15.01 -4.36
N ALA A 159 -38.12 -16.07 -4.74
CA ALA A 159 -38.70 -17.38 -5.06
C ALA A 159 -39.25 -18.11 -3.82
N GLY A 160 -38.72 -17.83 -2.62
CA GLY A 160 -39.26 -18.36 -1.35
C GLY A 160 -40.37 -17.50 -0.72
N GLY A 161 -40.66 -16.32 -1.26
CA GLY A 161 -41.64 -15.37 -0.71
C GLY A 161 -43.10 -15.67 -1.03
N TRP A 162 -43.38 -16.70 -1.84
CA TRP A 162 -44.74 -17.06 -2.27
C TRP A 162 -45.26 -18.36 -1.65
N GLY A 163 -44.60 -18.90 -0.62
CA GLY A 163 -44.99 -20.14 0.05
C GLY A 163 -45.74 -19.98 1.39
N GLY A 164 -45.99 -18.75 1.83
CA GLY A 164 -46.56 -18.45 3.15
C GLY A 164 -47.98 -17.90 3.15
N MET A 165 -48.63 -17.79 1.99
CA MET A 165 -50.08 -17.59 1.95
C MET A 165 -50.72 -18.96 1.97
N ALA A 166 -50.79 -19.55 3.17
CA ALA A 166 -51.95 -20.36 3.51
C ALA A 166 -53.17 -19.43 3.35
N ALA A 167 -53.69 -19.36 2.14
CA ALA A 167 -55.01 -18.83 1.89
C ALA A 167 -55.96 -19.75 2.65
N GLY A 168 -56.38 -19.29 3.83
CA GLY A 168 -57.62 -19.75 4.43
C GLY A 168 -58.75 -19.60 3.40
N PRO A 169 -59.77 -20.47 3.42
CA PRO A 169 -60.73 -20.65 2.33
C PRO A 169 -61.78 -19.52 2.20
N TYR A 170 -61.43 -18.26 2.43
CA TYR A 170 -62.41 -17.16 2.39
C TYR A 170 -61.96 -16.10 1.39
N GLY A 171 -62.70 -16.03 0.28
CA GLY A 171 -62.47 -15.08 -0.79
C GLY A 171 -62.60 -13.63 -0.34
N ASN A 172 -61.76 -12.78 -0.89
CA ASN A 172 -62.08 -11.37 -1.01
C ASN A 172 -61.61 -10.90 -2.39
N GLU A 173 -62.60 -10.68 -3.24
CA GLU A 173 -62.49 -10.01 -4.51
C GLU A 173 -62.28 -8.53 -4.19
N ASN A 174 -61.06 -8.03 -4.32
CA ASN A 174 -60.90 -6.59 -4.48
C ASN A 174 -59.80 -6.27 -5.48
N VAL A 175 -60.30 -5.95 -6.66
CA VAL A 175 -59.66 -5.24 -7.75
C VAL A 175 -59.26 -3.85 -7.24
N GLY A 176 -57.99 -3.50 -7.34
CA GLY A 176 -57.50 -2.17 -6.96
C GLY A 176 -56.02 -2.07 -7.24
N GLY A 177 -55.68 -1.82 -8.51
CA GLY A 177 -54.32 -1.55 -8.94
C GLY A 177 -53.75 -0.34 -8.21
N SER A 178 -52.48 -0.45 -7.81
CA SER A 178 -51.66 0.70 -7.50
C SER A 178 -50.27 0.45 -8.07
N ASP A 179 -50.13 0.97 -9.28
CA ASP A 179 -48.93 1.04 -10.09
C ASP A 179 -47.86 1.79 -9.30
N SER A 180 -46.94 1.05 -8.68
CA SER A 180 -45.77 1.63 -8.01
C SER A 180 -44.61 1.61 -9.00
N SER A 181 -44.62 2.60 -9.90
CA SER A 181 -43.46 2.99 -10.71
C SER A 181 -42.43 3.61 -9.77
N ASP A 182 -41.60 2.74 -9.17
CA ASP A 182 -40.33 3.15 -8.57
C ASP A 182 -39.40 3.59 -9.72
N SER A 183 -39.52 4.86 -10.09
CA SER A 183 -38.54 5.57 -10.89
C SER A 183 -37.23 5.61 -10.10
N ASP A 184 -36.28 4.75 -10.48
CA ASP A 184 -34.89 4.87 -10.07
C ASP A 184 -34.34 6.21 -10.62
N ASP A 185 -34.46 7.28 -9.83
CA ASP A 185 -33.80 8.55 -10.09
C ASP A 185 -32.29 8.32 -10.15
N GLY A 186 -31.76 8.49 -11.37
CA GLY A 186 -30.34 8.40 -11.66
C GLY A 186 -29.55 9.42 -10.85
N ALA A 187 -28.86 8.94 -9.82
CA ALA A 187 -27.77 9.68 -9.20
C ALA A 187 -26.67 9.88 -10.26
N GLY A 188 -26.53 11.14 -10.69
CA GLY A 188 -25.59 11.57 -11.72
C GLY A 188 -24.15 11.22 -11.38
N PHE A 189 -23.47 10.58 -12.33
CA PHE A 189 -22.02 10.50 -12.35
C PHE A 189 -21.47 11.83 -12.87
N GLY A 190 -21.24 12.77 -11.95
CA GLY A 190 -20.37 13.91 -12.21
C GLY A 190 -18.92 13.42 -12.30
N TYR A 191 -18.40 13.30 -13.51
CA TYR A 191 -16.97 13.13 -13.74
C TYR A 191 -16.28 14.48 -13.48
N PRO A 192 -15.26 14.58 -12.60
CA PRO A 192 -14.43 15.77 -12.54
C PRO A 192 -13.60 15.88 -13.83
N HIS A 193 -13.83 16.95 -14.59
CA HIS A 193 -13.00 17.37 -15.71
C HIS A 193 -11.64 17.83 -15.14
N LEU A 194 -10.62 16.99 -15.26
CA LEU A 194 -9.23 17.39 -15.01
C LEU A 194 -8.79 18.29 -16.17
N VAL A 195 -8.71 19.59 -15.90
CA VAL A 195 -8.02 20.56 -16.73
C VAL A 195 -6.52 20.36 -16.49
N TRP A 196 -5.78 20.06 -17.57
CA TRP A 196 -4.33 20.17 -17.65
C TRP A 196 -3.99 21.28 -18.63
#